data_AF-A0A517DQX0-F1
#
_entry.id   AF-A0A517DQX0-F1
#
_cell.length_a   1.000
_cell.length_b   1.000
_cell.length_c   1.000
_cell.angle_alpha   90.00
_cell.angle_beta   90.00
_cell.angle_gamma   90.00
#
_symmetry.space_group_name_H-M   'P 1'
#
loop_
_entity.id
_entity.type
_entity.pdbx_description
1 polymer ?
#
loop_
_entity_poly.entity_id
_entity_poly.type
_entity_poly.pdbx_seq_one_letter_code
_entity_poly.pdbx_strand_id
1 'polypeptide(L)'
;MSRRFYVRLLIGVAGSLICFSLIMPGAMAQTRTLSKDTKLHPQGWSVGDFIKFKKNTVVSLNEMGEVVSGTLDKDTLLPPRGWDRVINDYYATTVHADISPYFHRFYYRPFIGRDYKVVIPGYGHLLYKGGTVVTFSEQGDIIAGTIADKATIRLIADKYGFVTFKSDTVLTFFAAGAVQSGILDEDTHLRPVGWKKRITGDDTAGYIKFSKGKTITFNEAGEVVAGTIKEAVTLPTDKGTDQEFPAGSLVEFDDLGASTSRDKYEQSMSNY
;
A
#
# COMPACT_ATOMS: atom_id res chain seq x y z
N MET A 1 34.44 -39.20 17.62
CA MET A 1 33.69 -39.08 16.35
C MET A 1 34.07 -37.74 15.72
N SER A 2 34.72 -37.74 14.56
CA SER A 2 35.54 -36.58 14.15
C SER A 2 34.71 -35.44 13.55
N ARG A 3 35.12 -34.21 13.89
CA ARG A 3 34.55 -32.90 13.49
C ARG A 3 34.35 -32.72 11.98
N ARG A 4 34.93 -33.60 11.16
CA ARG A 4 34.81 -33.64 9.69
C ARG A 4 33.55 -34.34 9.19
N PHE A 5 32.88 -35.14 10.01
CA PHE A 5 31.64 -35.85 9.64
C PHE A 5 30.40 -34.94 9.75
N TYR A 6 30.36 -34.04 10.74
CA TYR A 6 29.27 -33.06 10.90
C TYR A 6 29.28 -31.97 9.80
N VAL A 7 30.46 -31.57 9.31
CA VAL A 7 30.57 -30.56 8.26
C VAL A 7 29.99 -31.07 6.92
N ARG A 8 30.05 -32.37 6.65
CA ARG A 8 29.45 -32.95 5.42
C ARG A 8 27.95 -33.19 5.54
N LEU A 9 27.41 -33.38 6.74
CA LEU A 9 25.97 -33.51 6.97
C LEU A 9 25.26 -32.13 6.97
N LEU A 10 25.92 -31.08 7.46
CA LEU A 10 25.37 -29.70 7.47
C LEU A 10 25.36 -29.04 6.08
N ILE A 11 26.32 -29.35 5.20
CA ILE A 11 26.32 -28.86 3.81
C ILE A 11 25.21 -29.55 2.99
N GLY A 12 24.85 -30.79 3.32
CA GLY A 12 23.74 -31.51 2.68
C GLY A 12 22.34 -31.02 3.08
N VAL A 13 22.17 -30.48 4.29
CA VAL A 13 20.87 -29.95 4.76
C VAL A 13 20.73 -28.44 4.46
N ALA A 14 21.83 -27.68 4.44
CA ALA A 14 21.82 -26.28 4.00
C ALA A 14 21.64 -26.13 2.47
N GLY A 15 22.07 -27.11 1.68
CA GLY A 15 21.83 -27.14 0.23
C GLY A 15 20.39 -27.53 -0.15
N SER A 16 19.64 -28.19 0.74
CA SER A 16 18.27 -28.66 0.43
C SER A 16 17.16 -27.74 0.94
N LEU A 17 17.48 -26.74 1.78
CA LEU A 17 16.53 -25.74 2.30
C LEU A 17 16.60 -24.38 1.60
N ILE A 18 17.58 -24.18 0.71
CA ILE A 18 17.71 -22.97 -0.13
C ILE A 18 17.18 -23.20 -1.57
N CYS A 19 16.78 -24.43 -1.91
CA CYS A 19 16.21 -24.76 -3.22
C CYS A 19 14.68 -24.98 -3.24
N PHE A 20 13.97 -24.79 -2.13
CA PHE A 20 12.50 -24.95 -2.06
C PHE A 20 11.71 -23.65 -1.91
N SER A 21 12.36 -22.48 -1.95
CA SER A 21 11.70 -21.16 -1.98
C SER A 21 11.72 -20.47 -3.35
N LEU A 22 12.16 -21.16 -4.41
CA LEU A 22 12.19 -20.65 -5.79
C LEU A 22 11.51 -21.62 -6.77
N ILE A 23 10.28 -22.02 -6.47
CA ILE A 23 9.36 -22.52 -7.50
C ILE A 23 7.97 -21.95 -7.22
N MET A 24 7.87 -20.61 -7.25
CA MET A 24 6.69 -20.03 -7.89
C MET A 24 6.83 -20.41 -9.37
N PRO A 25 5.81 -20.98 -10.05
CA PRO A 25 5.81 -20.98 -11.49
C PRO A 25 5.91 -19.50 -11.88
N GLY A 26 7.09 -19.09 -12.33
CA GLY A 26 7.31 -17.76 -12.85
C GLY A 26 6.48 -17.67 -14.11
N ALA A 27 5.25 -17.16 -13.98
CA ALA A 27 4.57 -16.53 -15.09
C ALA A 27 5.59 -15.56 -15.66
N MET A 28 6.09 -15.85 -16.86
CA MET A 28 7.15 -15.07 -17.48
C MET A 28 6.57 -13.69 -17.78
N ALA A 29 6.75 -12.75 -16.85
CA ALA A 29 6.25 -11.41 -17.00
C ALA A 29 7.03 -10.74 -18.15
N GLN A 30 6.38 -10.58 -19.30
CA GLN A 30 6.99 -9.93 -20.44
C GLN A 30 7.02 -8.43 -20.19
N THR A 31 8.20 -7.82 -20.21
CA THR A 31 8.32 -6.36 -20.11
C THR A 31 8.37 -5.74 -21.50
N ARG A 32 7.69 -4.61 -21.66
CA ARG A 32 7.64 -3.86 -22.92
C ARG A 32 7.71 -2.36 -22.66
N THR A 33 8.61 -1.66 -23.35
CA THR A 33 8.62 -0.20 -23.37
C THR A 33 7.58 0.33 -24.36
N LEU A 34 6.75 1.28 -23.93
CA LEU A 34 5.73 1.90 -24.76
C LEU A 34 6.32 3.06 -25.57
N SER A 35 6.23 3.01 -26.90
CA SER A 35 6.68 4.11 -27.77
C SER A 35 5.70 5.29 -27.83
N LYS A 36 4.44 5.07 -27.45
CA LYS A 36 3.38 6.07 -27.37
C LYS A 36 2.45 5.72 -26.21
N ASP A 37 1.63 6.68 -25.78
CA ASP A 37 0.64 6.39 -24.74
C ASP A 37 -0.31 5.34 -25.28
N THR A 38 -0.43 4.23 -24.57
CA THR A 38 -1.09 3.03 -25.09
C THR A 38 -2.21 2.62 -24.16
N LYS A 39 -3.39 2.41 -24.72
CA LYS A 39 -4.52 1.79 -24.03
C LYS A 39 -4.28 0.28 -23.96
N LEU A 40 -4.16 -0.26 -22.75
CA LEU A 40 -3.93 -1.68 -22.50
C LEU A 40 -4.93 -2.20 -21.47
N HIS A 41 -5.18 -3.51 -21.54
CA HIS A 41 -6.14 -4.18 -20.68
C HIS A 41 -5.44 -4.63 -19.39
N PRO A 42 -5.93 -4.24 -18.20
CA PRO A 42 -5.40 -4.74 -16.94
C PRO A 42 -5.68 -6.24 -16.78
N GLN A 43 -4.79 -6.94 -16.07
CA GLN A 43 -5.06 -8.33 -15.72
C GLN A 43 -6.27 -8.46 -14.79
N GLY A 44 -6.95 -9.60 -14.82
CA GLY A 44 -8.07 -9.91 -13.93
C GLY A 44 -9.40 -9.23 -14.27
N TRP A 45 -9.43 -8.30 -15.23
CA TRP A 45 -10.66 -7.64 -15.65
C TRP A 45 -11.44 -8.56 -16.59
N SER A 46 -12.70 -8.86 -16.28
CA SER A 46 -13.58 -9.60 -17.21
C SER A 46 -14.49 -8.66 -18.01
N VAL A 47 -14.70 -7.44 -17.50
CA VAL A 47 -15.51 -6.37 -18.09
C VAL A 47 -14.81 -5.07 -17.75
N GLY A 48 -14.62 -4.19 -18.73
CA GLY A 48 -14.02 -2.88 -18.47
C GLY A 48 -13.45 -2.23 -19.72
N ASP A 49 -13.09 -0.96 -19.57
CA ASP A 49 -12.38 -0.21 -20.59
C ASP A 49 -10.86 -0.37 -20.43
N PHE A 50 -10.12 -0.11 -21.52
CA PHE A 50 -8.67 -0.10 -21.49
C PHE A 50 -8.13 1.09 -20.70
N ILE A 51 -7.10 0.86 -19.88
CA ILE A 51 -6.38 1.92 -19.17
C ILE A 51 -5.28 2.48 -20.06
N LYS A 52 -5.13 3.81 -20.09
CA LYS A 52 -4.06 4.48 -20.84
C LYS A 52 -2.79 4.54 -19.99
N PHE A 53 -1.74 3.90 -20.48
CA PHE A 53 -0.39 3.91 -19.91
C PHE A 53 0.51 4.88 -20.67
N LYS A 54 1.42 5.52 -19.95
CA LYS A 54 2.28 6.60 -20.44
C LYS A 54 3.31 6.11 -21.46
N LYS A 55 3.63 6.92 -22.47
CA LYS A 55 4.77 6.66 -23.37
C LYS A 55 6.11 6.72 -22.64
N ASN A 56 7.13 6.08 -23.21
CA ASN A 56 8.49 6.01 -22.71
C ASN A 56 8.61 5.39 -21.31
N THR A 57 7.61 4.61 -20.89
CA THR A 57 7.63 3.82 -19.66
C THR A 57 7.53 2.34 -19.96
N VAL A 58 7.93 1.52 -19.00
CA VAL A 58 7.85 0.06 -19.08
C VAL A 58 6.49 -0.39 -18.56
N VAL A 59 5.88 -1.35 -19.24
CA VAL A 59 4.77 -2.16 -18.72
C VAL A 59 5.23 -3.59 -18.56
N SER A 60 4.75 -4.24 -17.51
CA SER A 60 4.91 -5.68 -17.29
C SER A 60 3.60 -6.35 -17.64
N LEU A 61 3.66 -7.38 -18.48
CA LEU A 61 2.50 -8.11 -18.98
C LEU A 61 2.52 -9.55 -18.47
N ASN A 62 1.34 -10.12 -18.24
CA ASN A 62 1.20 -11.55 -18.01
C ASN A 62 1.28 -12.34 -19.34
N GLU A 63 1.18 -13.65 -19.27
CA GLU A 63 1.27 -14.54 -20.45
C GLU A 63 0.16 -14.31 -21.49
N MET A 64 -0.96 -13.71 -21.07
CA MET A 64 -2.09 -13.35 -21.93
C MET A 64 -1.93 -11.94 -22.54
N GLY A 65 -0.86 -11.21 -22.22
CA GLY A 65 -0.62 -9.85 -22.69
C GLY A 65 -1.38 -8.77 -21.90
N GLU A 66 -1.96 -9.11 -20.75
CA GLU A 66 -2.64 -8.17 -19.87
C GLU A 66 -1.65 -7.49 -18.91
N VAL A 67 -1.95 -6.27 -18.48
CA VAL A 67 -1.02 -5.47 -17.67
C VAL A 67 -1.02 -5.90 -16.22
N VAL A 68 0.14 -6.32 -15.74
CA VAL A 68 0.45 -6.58 -14.32
C VAL A 68 0.90 -5.30 -13.63
N SER A 69 1.74 -4.50 -14.29
CA SER A 69 2.18 -3.21 -13.77
C SER A 69 2.53 -2.23 -14.88
N GLY A 70 2.35 -0.93 -14.62
CA GLY A 70 2.64 0.11 -15.60
C GLY A 70 2.45 1.52 -15.06
N THR A 71 3.03 2.50 -15.76
CA THR A 71 2.87 3.92 -15.42
C THR A 71 1.60 4.49 -16.03
N LEU A 72 0.71 5.02 -15.20
CA LEU A 72 -0.51 5.67 -15.66
C LEU A 72 -0.20 6.94 -16.46
N ASP A 73 -0.98 7.20 -17.50
CA ASP A 73 -0.85 8.43 -18.29
C ASP A 73 -1.40 9.66 -17.54
N LYS A 74 -2.51 9.48 -16.83
CA LYS A 74 -3.22 10.51 -16.07
C LYS A 74 -3.78 9.95 -14.77
N ASP A 75 -4.27 10.83 -13.90
CA ASP A 75 -4.97 10.42 -12.69
C ASP A 75 -6.16 9.52 -13.07
N THR A 76 -6.22 8.34 -12.45
CA THR A 76 -7.18 7.30 -12.82
C THR A 76 -7.80 6.70 -11.58
N LEU A 77 -9.13 6.68 -11.54
CA LEU A 77 -9.91 6.10 -10.46
C LEU A 77 -9.93 4.57 -10.61
N LEU A 78 -9.34 3.84 -9.68
CA LEU A 78 -9.23 2.37 -9.73
C LEU A 78 -9.54 1.74 -8.37
N PRO A 79 -10.09 0.50 -8.35
CA PRO A 79 -10.36 -0.19 -7.10
C PRO A 79 -9.05 -0.68 -6.47
N PRO A 80 -8.71 -0.29 -5.22
CA PRO A 80 -7.64 -0.93 -4.47
C PRO A 80 -8.04 -2.34 -4.03
N ARG A 81 -7.05 -3.14 -3.68
CA ARG A 81 -7.25 -4.39 -2.96
C ARG A 81 -7.89 -4.08 -1.60
N GLY A 82 -9.06 -4.67 -1.33
CA GLY A 82 -9.86 -4.33 -0.14
C GLY A 82 -10.65 -3.02 -0.27
N TRP A 83 -11.15 -2.72 -1.46
CA TRP A 83 -11.99 -1.55 -1.77
C TRP A 83 -13.18 -1.34 -0.81
N ASP A 84 -13.70 -2.40 -0.22
CA ASP A 84 -14.78 -2.38 0.78
C ASP A 84 -14.36 -1.72 2.11
N ARG A 85 -13.04 -1.61 2.35
CA ARG A 85 -12.46 -0.95 3.53
C ARG A 85 -12.24 0.54 3.33
N VAL A 86 -12.31 1.03 2.09
CA VAL A 86 -12.18 2.46 1.78
C VAL A 86 -13.49 3.15 2.15
N ILE A 87 -13.42 4.19 2.99
CA ILE A 87 -14.59 5.04 3.18
C ILE A 87 -14.81 5.79 1.85
N ASN A 88 -16.07 5.88 1.41
CA ASN A 88 -16.45 6.64 0.21
C ASN A 88 -16.06 8.12 0.34
N ASP A 89 -14.80 8.40 0.03
CA ASP A 89 -14.32 9.74 -0.17
C ASP A 89 -14.85 10.24 -1.52
N TYR A 90 -15.19 11.52 -1.53
CA TYR A 90 -15.72 12.23 -2.67
C TYR A 90 -14.55 12.77 -3.49
N TYR A 91 -14.41 12.40 -4.76
CA TYR A 91 -13.44 13.06 -5.63
C TYR A 91 -14.14 14.13 -6.48
N ALA A 92 -13.54 15.32 -6.53
CA ALA A 92 -14.05 16.44 -7.31
C ALA A 92 -13.40 16.43 -8.70
N THR A 93 -14.21 16.44 -9.74
CA THR A 93 -13.75 16.56 -11.13
C THR A 93 -14.51 17.65 -11.87
N THR A 94 -13.93 18.20 -12.93
CA THR A 94 -14.60 19.17 -13.79
C THR A 94 -15.20 18.45 -14.98
N VAL A 95 -16.51 18.59 -15.18
CA VAL A 95 -17.20 18.14 -16.39
C VAL A 95 -17.57 19.34 -17.25
N HIS A 96 -17.35 19.19 -18.55
CA HIS A 96 -17.84 20.12 -19.55
C HIS A 96 -19.26 19.72 -19.94
N ALA A 97 -20.21 20.65 -19.81
CA ALA A 97 -21.56 20.45 -20.30
C ALA A 97 -21.88 21.47 -21.41
N ASP A 98 -21.99 20.97 -22.63
CA ASP A 98 -22.59 21.71 -23.74
C ASP A 98 -24.10 21.63 -23.62
N ILE A 99 -24.71 22.60 -22.95
CA ILE A 99 -26.17 22.71 -22.91
C ILE A 99 -26.63 23.26 -24.27
N SER A 100 -26.88 22.38 -25.24
CA SER A 100 -27.81 22.67 -26.33
C SER A 100 -29.04 21.78 -26.15
N PRO A 101 -30.15 22.30 -25.58
CA PRO A 101 -31.39 21.57 -25.57
C PRO A 101 -31.93 21.65 -26.99
N TYR A 102 -32.11 20.51 -27.65
CA TYR A 102 -32.79 20.46 -28.94
C TYR A 102 -34.24 20.93 -28.78
N PHE A 103 -34.46 22.24 -28.89
CA PHE A 103 -35.52 22.84 -29.68
C PHE A 103 -34.87 23.79 -30.72
N HIS A 104 -34.72 23.21 -31.91
CA HIS A 104 -34.58 23.71 -33.27
C HIS A 104 -34.28 25.20 -33.55
N ARG A 105 -33.31 25.32 -34.47
CA ARG A 105 -33.26 26.22 -35.65
C ARG A 105 -33.40 27.72 -35.39
N PHE A 106 -32.39 28.44 -35.87
CA PHE A 106 -32.27 29.90 -35.93
C PHE A 106 -31.93 30.51 -34.58
N TYR A 107 -30.65 30.77 -34.31
CA TYR A 107 -30.08 32.00 -33.75
C TYR A 107 -28.60 31.74 -33.39
N TYR A 108 -27.70 32.49 -34.03
CA TYR A 108 -26.30 32.62 -33.61
C TYR A 108 -26.26 33.17 -32.18
N ARG A 109 -26.07 32.30 -31.17
CA ARG A 109 -25.59 32.73 -29.85
C ARG A 109 -24.25 32.06 -29.57
N PRO A 110 -23.28 32.77 -28.98
CA PRO A 110 -22.03 32.16 -28.60
C PRO A 110 -22.31 31.11 -27.54
N PHE A 111 -21.91 29.87 -27.81
CA PHE A 111 -21.96 28.77 -26.85
C PHE A 111 -21.14 29.18 -25.62
N ILE A 112 -21.81 29.40 -24.48
CA ILE A 112 -21.13 29.61 -23.20
C ILE A 112 -20.85 28.22 -22.65
N GLY A 113 -19.67 27.68 -22.95
CA GLY A 113 -19.17 26.49 -22.28
C GLY A 113 -19.15 26.75 -20.77
N ARG A 114 -19.78 25.87 -19.99
CA ARG A 114 -19.77 25.95 -18.54
C ARG A 114 -19.07 24.71 -17.99
N ASP A 115 -18.01 24.98 -17.26
CA ASP A 115 -17.23 23.98 -16.54
C ASP A 115 -17.86 23.83 -15.16
N TYR A 116 -18.39 22.65 -14.86
CA TYR A 116 -18.99 22.36 -13.57
C TYR A 116 -18.05 21.47 -12.77
N LYS A 117 -17.70 21.89 -11.55
CA LYS A 117 -17.09 20.98 -10.57
C LYS A 117 -18.19 20.07 -10.03
N VAL A 118 -18.11 18.79 -10.36
CA VAL A 118 -18.99 17.75 -9.83
C VAL A 118 -18.21 16.91 -8.83
N VAL A 119 -18.94 16.41 -7.83
CA VAL A 119 -18.41 15.53 -6.80
C VAL A 119 -18.99 14.15 -7.04
N ILE A 120 -18.13 13.17 -7.27
CA ILE A 120 -18.54 11.79 -7.58
C ILE A 120 -18.14 10.91 -6.38
N PRO A 121 -19.06 10.12 -5.81
CA PRO A 121 -18.70 9.16 -4.77
C PRO A 121 -17.69 8.15 -5.33
N GLY A 122 -16.59 7.92 -4.61
CA GLY A 122 -15.54 7.00 -5.06
C GLY A 122 -15.98 5.54 -5.19
N TYR A 123 -17.07 5.11 -4.55
CA TYR A 123 -17.54 3.71 -4.53
C TYR A 123 -16.41 2.72 -4.21
N GLY A 124 -15.65 2.99 -3.14
CA GLY A 124 -14.49 2.20 -2.74
C GLY A 124 -13.26 2.31 -3.66
N HIS A 125 -13.28 3.14 -4.69
CA HIS A 125 -12.12 3.39 -5.54
C HIS A 125 -11.22 4.48 -4.97
N LEU A 126 -9.95 4.44 -5.34
CA LEU A 126 -8.97 5.48 -5.05
C LEU A 126 -8.51 6.14 -6.35
N LEU A 127 -8.26 7.44 -6.29
CA LEU A 127 -7.65 8.17 -7.40
C LEU A 127 -6.14 7.93 -7.38
N TYR A 128 -5.63 7.18 -8.35
CA TYR A 128 -4.19 6.93 -8.51
C TYR A 128 -3.56 8.00 -9.38
N LYS A 129 -2.37 8.47 -8.99
CA LYS A 129 -1.68 9.59 -9.61
C LYS A 129 -1.09 9.22 -10.97
N GLY A 130 -1.40 10.03 -11.98
CA GLY A 130 -0.80 9.97 -13.30
C GLY A 130 0.71 10.16 -13.25
N GLY A 131 1.42 9.48 -14.14
CA GLY A 131 2.88 9.46 -14.16
C GLY A 131 3.52 8.60 -13.07
N THR A 132 2.73 7.89 -12.26
CA THR A 132 3.23 6.92 -11.27
C THR A 132 2.89 5.49 -11.67
N VAL A 133 3.63 4.53 -11.11
CA VAL A 133 3.42 3.10 -11.37
C VAL A 133 2.28 2.58 -10.51
N VAL A 134 1.42 1.77 -11.11
CA VAL A 134 0.45 0.94 -10.41
C VAL A 134 0.73 -0.54 -10.67
N THR A 135 0.39 -1.39 -9.71
CA THR A 135 0.52 -2.84 -9.80
C THR A 135 -0.83 -3.49 -9.49
N PHE A 136 -1.30 -4.32 -10.41
CA PHE A 136 -2.57 -5.04 -10.33
C PHE A 136 -2.35 -6.41 -9.69
N SER A 137 -3.32 -6.89 -8.92
CA SER A 137 -3.43 -8.30 -8.57
C SER A 137 -3.94 -9.13 -9.76
N GLU A 138 -3.92 -10.45 -9.64
CA GLU A 138 -4.57 -11.35 -10.60
C GLU A 138 -6.09 -11.16 -10.66
N GLN A 139 -6.72 -10.57 -9.64
CA GLN A 139 -8.14 -10.26 -9.60
C GLN A 139 -8.47 -8.88 -10.20
N GLY A 140 -7.44 -8.10 -10.56
CA GLY A 140 -7.59 -6.81 -11.23
C GLY A 140 -7.81 -5.59 -10.34
N ASP A 141 -7.70 -5.75 -9.02
CA ASP A 141 -7.61 -4.65 -8.08
C ASP A 141 -6.14 -4.23 -7.85
N ILE A 142 -5.93 -3.02 -7.32
CA ILE A 142 -4.59 -2.45 -7.14
C ILE A 142 -3.97 -2.90 -5.83
N ILE A 143 -2.81 -3.55 -5.89
CA ILE A 143 -2.03 -3.97 -4.72
C ILE A 143 -0.91 -2.99 -4.36
N ALA A 144 -0.52 -2.12 -5.30
CA ALA A 144 0.42 -1.03 -5.04
C ALA A 144 0.22 0.14 -6.01
N GLY A 145 0.24 1.38 -5.51
CA GLY A 145 0.21 2.57 -6.36
C GLY A 145 0.26 3.87 -5.56
N THR A 146 0.63 4.97 -6.23
CA THR A 146 0.60 6.31 -5.62
C THR A 146 -0.79 6.90 -5.69
N ILE A 147 -1.37 7.28 -4.56
CA ILE A 147 -2.66 7.98 -4.51
C ILE A 147 -2.48 9.48 -4.78
N ALA A 148 -3.38 10.07 -5.57
CA ALA A 148 -3.37 11.49 -5.90
C ALA A 148 -3.99 12.34 -4.78
N ASP A 149 -5.01 11.82 -4.11
CA ASP A 149 -5.69 12.45 -2.98
C ASP A 149 -5.47 11.67 -1.69
N LYS A 150 -5.85 12.27 -0.55
CA LYS A 150 -5.88 11.56 0.73
C LYS A 150 -6.87 10.39 0.66
N ALA A 151 -6.59 9.33 1.43
CA ALA A 151 -7.45 8.16 1.48
C ALA A 151 -7.72 7.73 2.92
N THR A 152 -8.99 7.59 3.28
CA THR A 152 -9.39 7.07 4.59
C THR A 152 -9.75 5.59 4.50
N ILE A 153 -8.98 4.73 5.19
CA ILE A 153 -9.09 3.27 5.06
C ILE A 153 -9.31 2.63 6.44
N ARG A 154 -10.23 1.68 6.50
CA ARG A 154 -10.46 0.82 7.67
C ARG A 154 -9.32 -0.19 7.81
N LEU A 155 -8.67 -0.22 8.97
CA LEU A 155 -7.56 -1.14 9.22
C LEU A 155 -8.03 -2.61 9.32
N ILE A 156 -9.07 -2.84 10.13
CA ILE A 156 -9.55 -4.19 10.45
C ILE A 156 -10.97 -4.35 9.92
N ALA A 157 -11.20 -5.41 9.15
CA ALA A 157 -12.54 -5.77 8.70
C ALA A 157 -13.50 -5.89 9.91
N ASP A 158 -14.72 -5.39 9.74
CA ASP A 158 -15.80 -5.47 10.74
C ASP A 158 -15.51 -4.84 12.12
N LYS A 159 -14.44 -4.04 12.25
CA LYS A 159 -14.17 -3.25 13.46
C LYS A 159 -14.05 -1.77 13.13
N TYR A 160 -14.46 -0.95 14.08
CA TYR A 160 -14.22 0.49 14.00
C TYR A 160 -12.72 0.79 14.14
N GLY A 161 -12.18 1.57 13.22
CA GLY A 161 -10.76 1.93 13.21
C GLY A 161 -10.31 2.34 11.82
N PHE A 162 -10.21 3.65 11.59
CA PHE A 162 -9.83 4.23 10.31
C PHE A 162 -8.51 4.95 10.42
N VAL A 163 -7.75 4.93 9.32
CA VAL A 163 -6.49 5.66 9.17
C VAL A 163 -6.54 6.45 7.89
N THR A 164 -6.19 7.74 8.00
CA THR A 164 -6.10 8.65 6.87
C THR A 164 -4.66 8.67 6.37
N PHE A 165 -4.48 8.32 5.10
CA PHE A 165 -3.20 8.35 4.41
C PHE A 165 -3.07 9.64 3.60
N LYS A 166 -1.86 10.20 3.62
CA LYS A 166 -1.52 11.44 2.94
C LYS A 166 -1.59 11.26 1.41
N SER A 167 -2.03 12.29 0.69
CA SER A 167 -1.88 12.35 -0.78
C SER A 167 -0.41 12.20 -1.19
N ASP A 168 -0.18 11.79 -2.44
CA ASP A 168 1.15 11.54 -3.01
C ASP A 168 1.97 10.46 -2.29
N THR A 169 1.33 9.58 -1.52
CA THR A 169 1.98 8.39 -0.94
C THR A 169 1.74 7.17 -1.81
N VAL A 170 2.71 6.25 -1.82
CA VAL A 170 2.45 4.88 -2.25
C VAL A 170 1.65 4.18 -1.15
N LEU A 171 0.52 3.59 -1.53
CA LEU A 171 -0.18 2.61 -0.71
C LEU A 171 0.14 1.21 -1.23
N THR A 172 0.28 0.27 -0.30
CA THR A 172 0.44 -1.15 -0.60
C THR A 172 -0.56 -1.95 0.22
N PHE A 173 -1.00 -3.08 -0.33
CA PHE A 173 -2.05 -3.89 0.24
C PHE A 173 -1.65 -5.36 0.28
N PHE A 174 -2.09 -6.04 1.33
CA PHE A 174 -2.02 -7.49 1.43
C PHE A 174 -3.02 -8.15 0.47
N ALA A 175 -2.76 -9.42 0.13
CA ALA A 175 -3.68 -10.22 -0.67
C ALA A 175 -5.07 -10.35 -0.02
N ALA A 176 -5.21 -10.18 1.30
CA ALA A 176 -6.51 -10.19 1.97
C ALA A 176 -7.29 -8.85 1.90
N GLY A 177 -6.74 -7.78 1.31
CA GLY A 177 -7.39 -6.46 1.30
C GLY A 177 -6.99 -5.53 2.44
N ALA A 178 -6.21 -6.00 3.41
CA ALA A 178 -5.67 -5.14 4.45
C ALA A 178 -4.61 -4.19 3.90
N VAL A 179 -4.60 -2.94 4.37
CA VAL A 179 -3.50 -2.01 4.06
C VAL A 179 -2.22 -2.51 4.70
N GLN A 180 -1.14 -2.55 3.93
CA GLN A 180 0.17 -3.01 4.37
C GLN A 180 1.05 -1.83 4.77
N SER A 181 1.14 -0.80 3.93
CA SER A 181 1.95 0.39 4.26
C SER A 181 1.46 1.64 3.54
N GLY A 182 1.81 2.79 4.12
CA GLY A 182 1.52 4.13 3.60
C GLY A 182 2.13 5.22 4.48
N ILE A 183 1.86 6.49 4.16
CA ILE A 183 2.27 7.65 4.96
C ILE A 183 1.04 8.21 5.69
N LEU A 184 1.13 8.38 7.00
CA LEU A 184 0.05 8.96 7.82
C LEU A 184 -0.17 10.45 7.47
N ASP A 185 -1.44 10.84 7.32
CA ASP A 185 -1.80 12.26 7.13
C ASP A 185 -1.78 13.05 8.46
N GLU A 186 -2.06 12.37 9.57
CA GLU A 186 -2.15 12.95 10.91
C GLU A 186 -1.46 12.09 11.97
N ASP A 187 -1.25 12.66 13.18
CA ASP A 187 -0.69 11.89 14.29
C ASP A 187 -1.78 10.94 14.79
N THR A 188 -1.54 9.62 14.79
CA THR A 188 -2.60 8.61 15.01
C THR A 188 -2.24 7.66 16.15
N HIS A 189 -3.20 7.37 17.03
CA HIS A 189 -3.06 6.34 18.06
C HIS A 189 -3.36 4.96 17.47
N LEU A 190 -2.36 4.08 17.49
CA LEU A 190 -2.46 2.75 16.90
C LEU A 190 -1.87 1.70 17.83
N ARG A 191 -2.33 0.46 17.68
CA ARG A 191 -1.84 -0.68 18.45
C ARG A 191 -0.71 -1.35 17.69
N PRO A 192 0.51 -1.43 18.25
CA PRO A 192 1.59 -2.21 17.66
C PRO A 192 1.40 -3.70 17.89
N VAL A 193 2.13 -4.53 17.14
CA VAL A 193 2.20 -5.97 17.41
C VAL A 193 2.64 -6.22 18.86
N GLY A 194 2.05 -7.23 19.48
CA GLY A 194 2.34 -7.61 20.87
C GLY A 194 1.72 -6.69 21.94
N TRP A 195 0.88 -5.70 21.58
CA TRP A 195 0.26 -4.76 22.53
C TRP A 195 -0.51 -5.44 23.67
N LYS A 196 -1.09 -6.63 23.46
CA LYS A 196 -1.84 -7.35 24.51
C LYS A 196 -0.98 -7.74 25.70
N LYS A 197 0.31 -8.03 25.47
CA LYS A 197 1.27 -8.33 26.54
C LYS A 197 1.67 -7.08 27.33
N ARG A 198 1.27 -5.88 26.86
CA ARG A 198 1.60 -4.57 27.42
C ARG A 198 0.47 -3.95 28.25
N ILE A 199 -0.67 -4.63 28.40
CA ILE A 199 -1.87 -4.10 29.11
C ILE A 199 -1.68 -4.06 30.64
N THR A 200 -0.63 -4.68 31.19
CA THR A 200 -0.37 -4.66 32.64
C THR A 200 0.12 -3.30 33.13
N GLY A 201 -0.82 -2.45 33.56
CA GLY A 201 -0.55 -1.23 34.34
C GLY A 201 -0.56 0.10 33.57
N ASP A 202 -0.93 0.08 32.28
CA ASP A 202 -1.01 1.30 31.46
C ASP A 202 -2.47 1.66 31.10
N ASP A 203 -2.86 2.90 31.40
CA ASP A 203 -4.18 3.48 31.09
C ASP A 203 -4.38 3.71 29.58
N THR A 204 -3.35 3.54 28.74
CA THR A 204 -3.41 3.75 27.29
C THR A 204 -4.09 2.62 26.52
N ALA A 205 -4.47 1.50 27.16
CA ALA A 205 -5.03 0.31 26.51
C ALA A 205 -4.19 -0.22 25.32
N GLY A 206 -2.87 -0.03 25.40
CA GLY A 206 -1.87 -0.49 24.42
C GLY A 206 -1.75 0.39 23.17
N TYR A 207 -2.32 1.60 23.18
CA TYR A 207 -2.20 2.54 22.07
C TYR A 207 -0.90 3.35 22.16
N ILE A 208 -0.20 3.46 21.03
CA ILE A 208 0.96 4.34 20.86
C ILE A 208 0.64 5.37 19.79
N LYS A 209 1.05 6.62 20.02
CA LYS A 209 0.87 7.70 19.06
C LYS A 209 1.99 7.70 18.02
N PHE A 210 1.63 7.57 16.75
CA PHE A 210 2.55 7.60 15.62
C PHE A 210 2.54 8.96 14.93
N SER A 211 3.68 9.34 14.35
CA SER A 211 3.89 10.66 13.77
C SER A 211 3.31 10.80 12.37
N LYS A 212 2.61 11.91 12.13
CA LYS A 212 2.17 12.35 10.81
C LYS A 212 3.33 12.51 9.83
N GLY A 213 3.06 12.31 8.55
CA GLY A 213 4.04 12.47 7.48
C GLY A 213 5.17 11.43 7.52
N LYS A 214 5.03 10.37 8.32
CA LYS A 214 5.97 9.26 8.40
C LYS A 214 5.33 7.99 7.85
N THR A 215 6.17 7.11 7.31
CA THR A 215 5.75 5.79 6.86
C THR A 215 5.32 4.94 8.04
N ILE A 216 4.26 4.19 7.85
CA ILE A 216 3.76 3.19 8.78
C ILE A 216 3.54 1.87 8.04
N THR A 217 3.82 0.76 8.72
CA THR A 217 3.63 -0.60 8.19
C THR A 217 2.81 -1.42 9.17
N PHE A 218 1.86 -2.17 8.64
CA PHE A 218 0.92 -3.00 9.39
C PHE A 218 1.10 -4.48 9.07
N ASN A 219 0.60 -5.34 9.96
CA ASN A 219 0.31 -6.75 9.64
C ASN A 219 -1.14 -6.89 9.12
N GLU A 220 -1.53 -8.08 8.67
CA GLU A 220 -2.89 -8.34 8.18
C GLU A 220 -3.98 -8.15 9.26
N ALA A 221 -3.61 -8.20 10.54
CA ALA A 221 -4.51 -7.96 11.66
C ALA A 221 -4.71 -6.46 11.97
N GLY A 222 -4.07 -5.55 11.20
CA GLY A 222 -4.16 -4.10 11.39
C GLY A 222 -3.34 -3.55 12.56
N GLU A 223 -2.37 -4.33 13.06
CA GLU A 223 -1.43 -3.91 14.09
C GLU A 223 -0.15 -3.36 13.47
N VAL A 224 0.47 -2.37 14.11
CA VAL A 224 1.68 -1.71 13.60
C VAL A 224 2.89 -2.61 13.78
N VAL A 225 3.56 -2.93 12.67
CA VAL A 225 4.83 -3.67 12.62
C VAL A 225 6.02 -2.71 12.62
N ALA A 226 5.88 -1.54 12.00
CA ALA A 226 6.93 -0.52 12.00
C ALA A 226 6.33 0.89 11.88
N GLY A 227 6.87 1.85 12.63
CA GLY A 227 6.41 3.23 12.55
C GLY A 227 7.26 4.19 13.38
N THR A 228 7.13 5.49 13.10
CA THR A 228 7.80 6.54 13.88
C THR A 228 6.92 6.99 15.03
N ILE A 229 7.35 6.78 16.27
CA ILE A 229 6.61 7.22 17.46
C ILE A 229 6.65 8.74 17.61
N LYS A 230 5.54 9.33 18.08
CA LYS A 230 5.40 10.78 18.22
C LYS A 230 5.92 11.31 19.55
N GLU A 231 5.68 10.56 20.61
CA GLU A 231 6.01 10.88 21.99
C GLU A 231 6.93 9.78 22.53
N ALA A 232 7.74 10.10 23.55
CA ALA A 232 8.61 9.11 24.17
C ALA A 232 7.74 8.03 24.82
N VAL A 233 8.14 6.77 24.67
CA VAL A 233 7.39 5.63 25.21
C VAL A 233 8.36 4.56 25.71
N THR A 234 8.08 4.04 26.90
CA THR A 234 8.81 2.91 27.46
C THR A 234 8.15 1.62 27.02
N LEU A 235 8.90 0.74 26.36
CA LEU A 235 8.36 -0.50 25.80
C LEU A 235 9.25 -1.69 26.16
N PRO A 236 8.65 -2.87 26.38
CA PRO A 236 9.41 -4.10 26.53
C PRO A 236 10.10 -4.43 25.21
N THR A 237 11.39 -4.71 25.30
CA THR A 237 12.24 -5.16 24.20
C THR A 237 12.18 -6.67 24.05
N ASP A 238 12.70 -7.17 22.93
CA ASP A 238 12.93 -8.60 22.66
C ASP A 238 13.78 -9.30 23.75
N LYS A 239 14.57 -8.53 24.50
CA LYS A 239 15.40 -8.99 25.63
C LYS A 239 14.64 -9.10 26.95
N GLY A 240 13.34 -8.78 26.97
CA GLY A 240 12.50 -8.82 28.18
C GLY A 240 12.75 -7.67 29.15
N THR A 241 13.52 -6.65 28.74
CA THR A 241 13.74 -5.42 29.52
C THR A 241 12.96 -4.26 28.92
N ASP A 242 12.45 -3.38 29.77
CA ASP A 242 11.84 -2.13 29.34
C ASP A 242 12.90 -1.14 28.87
N GLN A 243 12.72 -0.59 27.67
CA GLN A 243 13.57 0.44 27.07
C GLN A 243 12.73 1.67 26.75
N GLU A 244 13.26 2.85 27.10
CA GLU A 244 12.67 4.12 26.67
C GLU A 244 13.05 4.40 25.20
N PHE A 245 12.04 4.62 24.38
CA PHE A 245 12.19 5.04 22.99
C PHE A 245 11.88 6.53 22.90
N PRO A 246 12.83 7.39 22.51
CA PRO A 246 12.59 8.83 22.44
C PRO A 246 11.64 9.20 21.30
N ALA A 247 10.93 10.31 21.45
CA ALA A 247 10.06 10.86 20.42
C ALA A 247 10.78 10.98 19.06
N GLY A 248 10.12 10.57 17.98
CA GLY A 248 10.68 10.55 16.63
C GLY A 248 11.50 9.30 16.29
N SER A 249 11.61 8.33 17.19
CA SER A 249 12.27 7.05 16.89
C SER A 249 11.48 6.21 15.90
N LEU A 250 12.17 5.60 14.95
CA LEU A 250 11.61 4.52 14.12
C LEU A 250 11.71 3.21 14.90
N VAL A 251 10.57 2.64 15.23
CA VAL A 251 10.45 1.44 16.06
C VAL A 251 9.81 0.33 15.23
N GLU A 252 10.40 -0.85 15.31
CA GLU A 252 9.82 -2.10 14.81
C GLU A 252 9.22 -2.88 15.97
N PHE A 253 8.09 -3.54 15.73
CA PHE A 253 7.34 -4.28 16.72
C PHE A 253 7.12 -5.71 16.24
N ASP A 254 7.42 -6.66 17.12
CA ASP A 254 7.09 -8.06 16.95
C ASP A 254 6.47 -8.65 18.22
N ASP A 255 6.23 -9.95 18.23
CA ASP A 255 5.65 -10.66 19.37
C ASP A 255 6.58 -10.72 20.60
N LEU A 256 7.88 -10.49 20.43
CA LEU A 256 8.89 -10.53 21.48
C LEU A 256 9.08 -9.15 22.11
N GLY A 257 8.98 -8.07 21.34
CA GLY A 257 9.06 -6.71 21.86
C GLY A 257 9.24 -5.63 20.80
N ALA A 258 9.58 -4.43 21.27
CA ALA A 258 9.98 -3.32 20.41
C ALA A 258 11.50 -3.30 20.22
N SER A 259 11.95 -2.98 19.01
CA SER A 259 13.39 -2.79 18.70
C SER A 259 13.58 -1.56 17.82
N THR A 260 14.75 -0.92 17.89
CA THR A 260 15.09 0.12 16.89
C THR A 260 15.61 -0.55 15.63
N SER A 261 15.30 0.03 14.46
CA SER A 261 15.78 -0.50 13.17
C SER A 261 17.32 -0.53 13.07
N ARG A 262 18.04 0.23 13.91
CA ARG A 262 19.52 0.20 13.98
C ARG A 262 20.07 -1.04 14.71
N ASP A 263 19.39 -1.52 15.75
CA ASP A 263 19.90 -2.62 16.59
C ASP A 263 19.94 -3.96 15.84
N LYS A 264 19.06 -4.16 14.84
CA LYS A 264 19.06 -5.37 13.99
C LYS A 264 20.24 -5.44 13.01
N TYR A 265 20.74 -4.30 12.54
CA TYR A 265 21.94 -4.27 11.69
C TYR A 265 23.19 -4.67 12.49
N GLU A 266 23.28 -4.29 13.76
CA GLU A 266 24.39 -4.68 14.62
C GLU A 266 24.29 -6.13 15.11
N GLN A 267 23.09 -6.65 15.40
CA GLN A 267 22.90 -8.09 15.69
C GLN A 267 23.21 -9.00 14.50
N SER A 268 22.94 -8.57 13.27
CA SER A 268 23.29 -9.36 12.07
C SER A 268 24.80 -9.36 11.78
N MET A 269 25.53 -8.34 12.24
CA MET A 269 26.99 -8.23 12.11
C MET A 269 27.76 -8.88 13.28
N SER A 270 27.14 -9.05 14.46
CA SER A 270 27.75 -9.68 15.64
C SER A 270 27.69 -11.21 15.63
N ASN A 271 26.84 -11.79 14.76
CA ASN A 271 26.69 -13.25 14.59
C ASN A 271 27.59 -13.85 13.51
N TYR A 272 28.64 -13.14 13.08
CA TYR A 272 29.69 -13.63 12.16
C TYR A 272 31.08 -13.60 12.81
#